data_AF-A0A081K990-F1
#
_entry.id   AF-A0A081K990-F1
#
_cell.length_a   1.000
_cell.length_b   1.000
_cell.length_c   1.000
_cell.angle_alpha   90.00
_cell.angle_beta   90.00
_cell.angle_gamma   90.00
#
_symmetry.space_group_name_H-M   'P 1'
#
loop_
_entity.id
_entity.type
_entity.pdbx_description
1 polymer ?
#
loop_
_entity_poly.entity_id
_entity_poly.type
_entity_poly.pdbx_seq_one_letter_code
_entity_poly.pdbx_strand_id
1 'polypeptide(L)'
;MQYSHALNGQKDLLFDHFHHQSPFDVPIEVVQNGLVWLLSDSRFHPVKALVQGEFSSVDELRLELLSGNIKLSPIAIDQLLDEIDRLVDDYRKGAALS
;
A
#
# COMPACT_ATOMS: atom_id res chain seq x y z
N MET A 1 -19.33 -25.53 41.45
CA MET A 1 -19.27 -26.61 40.45
C MET A 1 -18.91 -25.99 39.10
N GLN A 2 -17.83 -26.46 38.50
CA GLN A 2 -17.48 -26.23 37.08
C GLN A 2 -18.58 -26.79 36.18
N TYR A 3 -18.81 -26.18 35.02
CA TYR A 3 -18.72 -26.89 33.74
C TYR A 3 -18.26 -25.91 32.65
N SER A 4 -17.02 -26.13 32.21
CA SER A 4 -16.41 -25.57 31.02
C SER A 4 -17.04 -26.22 29.79
N HIS A 5 -17.53 -25.42 28.84
CA HIS A 5 -17.72 -25.88 27.47
C HIS A 5 -16.65 -25.23 26.60
N ALA A 6 -15.57 -25.98 26.41
CA ALA A 6 -14.68 -25.79 25.28
C ALA A 6 -15.46 -26.17 24.01
N LEU A 7 -15.84 -25.18 23.22
CA LEU A 7 -16.20 -25.36 21.82
C LEU A 7 -14.97 -24.96 21.00
N ASN A 8 -14.13 -25.96 20.74
CA ASN A 8 -13.08 -25.89 19.74
C ASN A 8 -13.75 -25.89 18.36
N GLY A 9 -13.55 -24.81 17.62
CA GLY A 9 -14.03 -24.67 16.25
C GLY A 9 -13.31 -23.52 15.60
N GLN A 10 -12.18 -23.85 14.96
CA GLN A 10 -11.49 -23.02 13.99
C GLN A 10 -12.49 -22.24 13.13
N LYS A 11 -12.52 -20.92 13.30
CA LYS A 11 -12.81 -20.00 12.22
C LYS A 11 -11.73 -18.94 12.29
N ASP A 12 -10.71 -19.18 11.45
CA ASP A 12 -9.95 -18.18 10.74
C ASP A 12 -10.28 -16.74 11.11
N LEU A 13 -9.32 -16.08 11.78
CA LEU A 13 -8.62 -14.93 11.20
C LEU A 13 -9.46 -14.05 10.26
N LEU A 14 -10.64 -13.63 10.68
CA LEU A 14 -11.18 -12.37 10.21
C LEU A 14 -10.53 -11.32 11.11
N PHE A 15 -9.29 -10.98 10.75
CA PHE A 15 -8.81 -9.65 11.03
C PHE A 15 -9.79 -8.72 10.33
N ASP A 16 -10.79 -8.32 11.09
CA ASP A 16 -11.73 -7.26 10.85
C ASP A 16 -10.94 -5.93 10.87
N HIS A 17 -9.95 -5.81 9.98
CA HIS A 17 -9.42 -4.53 9.55
C HIS A 17 -10.46 -3.92 8.61
N PHE A 18 -11.64 -3.61 9.16
CA PHE A 18 -12.44 -2.53 8.64
C PHE A 18 -11.65 -1.25 8.88
N HIS A 19 -10.63 -1.04 8.03
CA HIS A 19 -10.26 0.31 7.68
C HIS A 19 -11.56 0.94 7.20
N HIS A 20 -11.99 1.99 7.89
CA HIS A 20 -12.87 2.99 7.32
C HIS A 20 -12.15 3.57 6.09
N GLN A 21 -12.08 2.80 4.99
CA GLN A 21 -11.68 3.31 3.69
C GLN A 21 -12.81 4.24 3.30
N SER A 22 -12.54 5.53 3.42
CA SER A 22 -13.35 6.55 2.80
C SER A 22 -13.63 6.12 1.37
N PRO A 23 -14.83 6.32 0.81
CA PRO A 23 -15.10 6.02 -0.60
C PRO A 23 -14.20 6.80 -1.58
N PHE A 24 -13.38 7.73 -1.08
CA PHE A 24 -12.37 8.49 -1.80
C PHE A 24 -10.92 8.03 -1.55
N ASP A 25 -10.73 6.97 -0.76
CA ASP A 25 -9.40 6.39 -0.55
C ASP A 25 -9.00 5.62 -1.80
N VAL A 26 -7.80 5.94 -2.29
CA VAL A 26 -7.25 5.34 -3.50
C VAL A 26 -6.80 3.93 -3.16
N PRO A 27 -7.29 2.90 -3.86
CA PRO A 27 -6.84 1.53 -3.63
C PRO A 27 -5.34 1.43 -3.88
N ILE A 28 -4.63 0.81 -2.94
CA ILE A 28 -3.17 0.65 -3.04
C ILE A 28 -2.78 -0.11 -4.31
N GLU A 29 -3.63 -1.02 -4.80
CA GLU A 29 -3.38 -1.77 -6.03
C GLU A 29 -3.30 -0.86 -7.26
N VAL A 30 -4.03 0.26 -7.29
CA VAL A 30 -3.94 1.25 -8.37
C VAL A 30 -2.55 1.88 -8.38
N VAL A 31 -2.07 2.27 -7.20
CA VAL A 31 -0.74 2.86 -7.05
C VAL A 31 0.34 1.83 -7.35
N GLN A 32 0.25 0.61 -6.82
CA GLN A 32 1.22 -0.46 -7.07
C GLN A 32 1.31 -0.81 -8.55
N ASN A 33 0.18 -0.98 -9.24
CA ASN A 33 0.14 -1.23 -10.68
C ASN A 33 0.71 -0.05 -11.48
N GLY A 34 0.37 1.18 -11.08
CA GLY A 34 0.93 2.38 -11.67
C GLY A 34 2.45 2.47 -11.46
N LEU A 35 2.98 2.06 -10.33
CA LEU A 35 4.42 2.07 -10.07
C LEU A 35 5.19 0.96 -10.80
N VAL A 36 4.55 -0.09 -11.34
CA VAL A 36 5.23 -1.19 -12.04
C VAL A 36 6.13 -0.69 -13.17
N TRP A 37 5.70 0.33 -13.91
CA TRP A 37 6.50 0.90 -15.00
C TRP A 37 7.75 1.61 -14.46
N LEU A 38 7.61 2.35 -13.35
CA LEU A 38 8.73 3.03 -12.68
C LEU A 38 9.72 2.01 -12.11
N LEU A 39 9.22 0.94 -11.50
CA LEU A 39 10.00 -0.18 -10.97
C LEU A 39 10.68 -1.06 -12.03
N SER A 40 10.35 -0.84 -13.32
CA SER A 40 11.05 -1.49 -14.43
C SER A 40 12.41 -0.85 -14.70
N ASP A 41 12.65 0.37 -14.20
CA ASP A 41 13.95 1.01 -14.26
C ASP A 41 14.89 0.46 -13.16
N SER A 42 16.10 0.09 -13.58
CA SER A 42 17.17 -0.45 -12.72
C SER A 42 17.47 0.38 -11.47
N ARG A 43 17.23 1.70 -11.52
CA ARG A 43 17.42 2.62 -10.38
C ARG A 43 16.47 2.31 -9.21
N PHE A 44 15.33 1.68 -9.48
CA PHE A 44 14.30 1.34 -8.50
C PHE A 44 14.27 -0.16 -8.16
N HIS A 45 15.26 -0.93 -8.60
CA HIS A 45 15.35 -2.35 -8.25
C HIS A 45 15.35 -2.62 -6.73
N PRO A 46 16.01 -1.80 -5.87
CA PRO A 46 16.01 -2.01 -4.42
C PRO A 46 14.64 -1.80 -3.76
N VAL A 47 13.81 -0.93 -4.31
CA VAL A 47 12.44 -0.64 -3.83
C VAL A 47 11.39 -1.54 -4.46
N LYS A 48 11.70 -2.21 -5.57
CA LYS A 48 10.73 -3.05 -6.28
C LYS A 48 10.12 -4.12 -5.38
N ALA A 49 10.95 -4.82 -4.61
CA ALA A 49 10.48 -5.83 -3.67
C ALA A 49 9.64 -5.23 -2.54
N LEU A 50 9.96 -4.00 -2.13
CA LEU A 50 9.19 -3.28 -1.11
C LEU A 50 7.83 -2.87 -1.66
N VAL A 51 7.77 -2.16 -2.80
CA VAL A 51 6.52 -1.68 -3.41
C VAL A 51 5.59 -2.82 -3.81
N GLN A 52 6.14 -3.98 -4.20
CA GLN A 52 5.37 -5.21 -4.50
C GLN A 52 4.97 -6.01 -3.24
N GLY A 53 5.30 -5.51 -2.05
CA GLY A 53 4.88 -6.10 -0.78
C GLY A 53 3.39 -5.91 -0.51
N GLU A 54 2.94 -6.48 0.60
CA GLU A 54 1.57 -6.33 1.08
C GLU A 54 1.49 -5.05 1.93
N PHE A 55 0.82 -4.02 1.41
CA PHE A 55 0.50 -2.80 2.15
C PHE A 55 -1.01 -2.67 2.29
N SER A 56 -1.43 -2.10 3.41
CA SER A 56 -2.85 -1.85 3.69
C SER A 56 -3.32 -0.52 3.08
N SER A 57 -2.41 0.42 2.84
CA SER A 57 -2.72 1.74 2.29
C SER A 57 -1.54 2.41 1.56
N VAL A 58 -1.85 3.45 0.80
CA VAL A 58 -0.85 4.30 0.12
C VAL A 58 0.03 5.04 1.13
N ASP A 59 -0.53 5.46 2.26
CA ASP A 59 0.21 6.14 3.32
C ASP A 59 1.25 5.22 3.98
N GLU A 60 0.91 3.94 4.16
CA GLU A 60 1.84 2.94 4.70
C GLU A 60 3.04 2.74 3.76
N LEU A 61 2.78 2.64 2.45
CA LEU A 61 3.84 2.58 1.45
C LEU A 61 4.74 3.84 1.48
N ARG A 62 4.15 5.04 1.60
CA ARG A 62 4.90 6.30 1.69
C ARG A 62 5.79 6.34 2.94
N LEU A 63 5.24 5.93 4.08
CA LEU A 63 5.99 5.84 5.33
C LEU A 63 7.17 4.88 5.20
N GLU A 64 6.98 3.72 4.59
CA GLU A 64 8.07 2.77 4.37
C GLU A 64 9.16 3.31 3.42
N LEU A 65 8.78 4.01 2.36
CA LEU A 65 9.74 4.71 1.48
C LEU A 65 10.53 5.80 2.23
N LEU A 66 9.86 6.54 3.11
CA LEU A 66 10.45 7.60 3.93
C LEU A 66 11.21 7.08 5.16
N SER A 67 10.96 5.83 5.58
CA SER A 67 11.60 5.23 6.76
C SER A 67 13.12 5.13 6.63
N GLY A 68 13.63 5.24 5.40
CA GLY A 68 15.06 5.19 5.11
C GLY A 68 15.64 3.77 5.18
N ASN A 69 14.80 2.75 5.35
CA ASN A 69 15.23 1.34 5.31
C ASN A 69 15.74 0.92 3.92
N ILE A 70 15.50 1.73 2.89
CA ILE A 70 15.81 1.40 1.51
C ILE A 70 16.99 2.24 1.02
N LYS A 71 17.99 1.56 0.46
CA LYS A 71 19.16 2.20 -0.16
C LYS A 71 18.80 2.81 -1.51
N LEU A 72 18.11 3.95 -1.48
CA LEU A 72 17.88 4.81 -2.64
C LEU A 72 18.54 6.17 -2.47
N SER A 73 18.82 6.81 -3.60
CA SER A 73 19.14 8.24 -3.61
C SER A 73 17.90 9.04 -3.19
N PRO A 74 18.07 10.16 -2.44
CA PRO A 74 16.97 11.06 -2.11
C PRO A 74 16.15 11.47 -3.35
N ILE A 75 16.83 11.73 -4.47
CA ILE A 75 16.20 12.10 -5.74
C ILE A 75 15.28 10.99 -6.27
N ALA A 76 15.66 9.72 -6.07
CA ALA A 76 14.85 8.59 -6.51
C ALA A 76 13.64 8.38 -5.58
N ILE A 77 13.79 8.66 -4.29
CA ILE A 77 12.67 8.64 -3.33
C ILE A 77 11.66 9.72 -3.69
N ASP A 78 12.12 10.95 -3.94
CA ASP A 78 11.26 12.07 -4.36
C ASP A 78 10.50 11.73 -5.66
N GLN A 79 11.18 11.18 -6.66
CA GLN A 79 10.54 10.72 -7.90
C GLN A 79 9.45 9.67 -7.67
N LEU A 80 9.65 8.77 -6.70
CA LEU A 80 8.66 7.76 -6.33
C LEU A 80 7.44 8.38 -5.66
N LEU A 81 7.66 9.30 -4.72
CA LEU A 81 6.60 10.00 -4.01
C LEU A 81 5.77 10.87 -4.96
N ASP A 82 6.43 11.61 -5.86
CA ASP A 82 5.78 12.42 -6.89
C ASP A 82 4.88 11.55 -7.80
N GLU A 83 5.37 10.37 -8.20
CA GLU A 83 4.57 9.45 -9.04
C GLU A 83 3.38 8.87 -8.26
N ILE A 84 3.56 8.55 -6.97
CA ILE A 84 2.44 8.12 -6.11
C ILE A 84 1.40 9.23 -5.99
N ASP A 85 1.82 10.47 -5.72
CA ASP A 85 0.91 11.63 -5.65
C ASP A 85 0.17 11.84 -6.97
N ARG A 86 0.87 11.73 -8.10
CA ARG A 86 0.26 11.83 -9.42
C ARG A 86 -0.79 10.74 -9.65
N LEU A 87 -0.51 9.49 -9.32
CA LEU A 87 -1.44 8.36 -9.48
C LEU A 87 -2.67 8.53 -8.59
N VAL A 88 -2.47 8.99 -7.35
CA VAL A 88 -3.55 9.30 -6.41
C VAL A 88 -4.43 10.43 -6.95
N ASP A 89 -3.82 11.49 -7.47
CA ASP A 89 -4.54 12.62 -8.07
C ASP A 89 -5.29 12.24 -9.34
N ASP A 90 -4.70 11.45 -10.22
CA ASP A 90 -5.35 10.97 -11.45
C ASP A 90 -6.53 10.05 -11.11
N TYR A 91 -6.39 9.17 -10.12
CA TYR A 91 -7.50 8.35 -9.64
C TYR A 91 -8.62 9.23 -9.05
N ARG A 92 -8.28 10.20 -8.18
CA ARG A 92 -9.27 11.11 -7.59
C ARG A 92 -9.99 11.94 -8.63
N LYS A 93 -9.28 12.44 -9.65
CA LYS A 93 -9.88 13.17 -10.78
C LYS A 93 -10.76 12.27 -11.64
N GLY A 94 -10.33 11.05 -11.93
CA GLY A 94 -11.10 10.07 -12.70
C GLY A 94 -12.35 9.58 -11.97
N ALA A 95 -12.24 9.34 -10.67
CA ALA A 95 -13.35 8.99 -9.80
C ALA A 95 -14.36 10.14 -9.64
N ALA A 96 -13.89 11.39 -9.62
CA ALA A 96 -14.77 12.56 -9.59
C ALA A 96 -15.53 12.79 -10.92
N LEU A 97 -15.12 12.12 -12.00
CA LEU A 97 -15.73 12.23 -13.34
C LEU A 97 -16.60 11.02 -13.73
N SER A 98 -16.69 9.99 -12.88
CA SER A 98 -17.47 8.75 -13.13
C SER A 98 -18.79 8.70 -12.37
#